data_AF-A0A9X2P3W0-F1
#
_entry.id   AF-A0A9X2P3W0-F1
#
_cell.length_a   1.000
_cell.length_b   1.000
_cell.length_c   1.000
_cell.angle_alpha   90.00
_cell.angle_beta   90.00
_cell.angle_gamma   90.00
#
_symmetry.space_group_name_H-M   'P 1'
#
loop_
_entity.id
_entity.type
_entity.pdbx_description
1 polymer ?
#
loop_
_entity_poly.entity_id
_entity_poly.type
_entity_poly.pdbx_seq_one_letter_code
_entity_poly.pdbx_strand_id
1 'polypeptide(L)' 'MTPPNKTRILKPAAYGLETSPDGQELFLCRYKKPGWRLRLDDAATDKTALANTLRKAAEWLTKRQG' A
#
# COMPACT_ATOMS: atom_id res chain seq x y z
N MET A 1 3.18 -43.27 -5.62
CA MET A 1 3.24 -42.60 -4.30
C MET A 1 4.05 -41.33 -4.45
N THR A 2 3.41 -40.16 -4.45
CA THR A 2 4.07 -38.85 -4.50
C THR A 2 4.53 -38.45 -3.09
N PRO A 3 5.76 -37.96 -2.89
CA PRO A 3 6.23 -37.57 -1.56
C PRO A 3 5.39 -36.41 -1.01
N PRO A 4 4.94 -36.47 0.25
CA PRO A 4 3.97 -35.52 0.83
C PRO A 4 4.57 -34.13 1.13
N ASN A 5 5.87 -33.94 0.92
CA ASN A 5 6.56 -32.71 1.26
C ASN A 5 7.35 -32.14 0.07
N LYS A 6 6.65 -31.86 -1.02
CA LYS A 6 7.11 -30.86 -1.98
C LYS A 6 6.69 -29.51 -1.40
N THR A 7 7.50 -28.94 -0.51
CA THR A 7 7.40 -27.53 -0.14
C THR A 7 7.60 -26.74 -1.43
N ARG A 8 6.50 -26.42 -2.11
CA ARG A 8 6.51 -25.49 -3.23
C ARG A 8 6.95 -24.19 -2.59
N ILE A 9 8.25 -23.88 -2.64
CA ILE A 9 8.79 -22.63 -2.11
C ILE A 9 7.98 -21.54 -2.78
N LEU A 10 7.01 -20.99 -2.05
CA LEU A 10 6.16 -19.94 -2.54
C LEU A 10 7.13 -18.79 -2.77
N LYS A 11 7.24 -18.35 -4.04
CA LYS A 11 8.04 -17.17 -4.37
C LYS A 11 7.62 -16.09 -3.37
N PRO A 12 8.57 -15.44 -2.68
CA PRO A 12 8.23 -14.43 -1.69
C PRO A 12 7.29 -13.43 -2.37
N ALA A 13 6.17 -13.15 -1.70
CA ALA A 13 5.18 -12.21 -2.19
C ALA A 13 5.91 -10.91 -2.54
N ALA A 14 5.57 -10.31 -3.68
CA ALA A 14 6.22 -9.06 -4.07
C ALA A 14 5.95 -7.93 -3.06
N TYR A 15 4.83 -8.05 -2.34
CA TYR A 15 4.32 -7.10 -1.38
C TYR A 15 3.90 -7.79 -0.08
N GLY A 16 3.89 -7.06 1.02
CA GLY A 16 3.37 -7.49 2.32
C GLY A 16 2.90 -6.33 3.16
N LEU A 17 2.14 -6.65 4.21
CA LEU A 17 1.71 -5.70 5.22
C LEU A 17 2.52 -5.95 6.49
N GLU A 18 3.07 -4.88 7.06
CA GLU A 18 3.79 -4.93 8.32
C GLU A 18 3.16 -3.95 9.29
N THR A 19 3.00 -4.37 10.53
CA THR A 19 2.58 -3.50 11.63
C THR A 19 3.79 -3.07 12.43
N SER A 20 3.79 -1.84 12.93
CA SER A 20 4.77 -1.41 13.95
C SER A 20 4.71 -2.35 15.17
N PRO A 21 5.81 -2.55 15.90
CA PRO A 21 5.81 -3.35 17.13
C PRO A 21 4.74 -2.91 18.14
N ASP A 22 4.43 -1.61 18.16
CA ASP A 22 3.41 -1.02 19.03
C ASP A 22 1.97 -1.19 18.50
N GLY A 23 1.81 -1.79 17.30
CA GLY A 23 0.52 -2.01 16.65
C GLY A 23 -0.18 -0.75 16.14
N GLN A 24 0.41 0.43 16.35
CA GLN A 24 -0.21 1.71 16.01
C GLN A 24 -0.06 2.10 14.53
N GLU A 25 0.98 1.61 13.85
CA GLU A 25 1.23 1.96 12.47
C GLU A 25 1.13 0.74 11.56
N LEU A 26 0.47 0.91 10.43
CA LEU A 26 0.43 -0.07 9.36
C LEU A 26 1.34 0.37 8.21
N PHE A 27 2.04 -0.56 7.58
CA PHE A 27 2.92 -0.31 6.45
C PHE A 27 2.60 -1.25 5.29
N LEU A 28 2.62 -0.71 4.08
CA LEU A 28 2.69 -1.47 2.84
C LEU A 28 4.14 -1.57 2.40
N CYS A 29 4.65 -2.78 2.32
CA CYS A 29 6.04 -3.05 1.97
C CYS A 29 6.11 -3.77 0.62
N ARG A 30 7.10 -3.40 -0.19
CA ARG A 30 7.52 -4.14 -1.38
C ARG A 30 8.88 -4.77 -1.13
N TYR A 31 8.93 -6.09 -1.12
CA TYR A 31 10.16 -6.84 -0.84
C TYR A 31 11.06 -7.03 -2.08
N LYS A 32 10.47 -6.91 -3.28
CA LYS A 32 11.22 -7.00 -4.55
C LYS A 32 11.77 -5.63 -4.95
N LYS A 33 12.97 -5.60 -5.55
CA LYS A 33 13.60 -4.36 -6.00
C LYS A 33 12.78 -3.66 -7.11
N PRO A 34 12.70 -2.31 -7.09
CA PRO A 34 13.11 -1.43 -5.99
C PRO A 34 12.22 -1.64 -4.75
N GLY A 35 12.86 -1.97 -3.63
CA GLY A 35 12.18 -2.24 -2.37
C GLY A 35 11.82 -0.93 -1.71
N TRP A 36 10.59 -0.81 -1.24
CA TRP A 36 10.08 0.39 -0.59
C TRP A 36 9.10 0.02 0.51
N ARG A 37 8.96 0.93 1.48
CA ARG A 37 8.06 0.81 2.62
C ARG A 37 7.25 2.09 2.71
N LEU A 38 5.92 1.97 2.69
CA LEU A 38 4.97 3.08 2.76
C LEU A 38 4.17 2.94 4.05
N ARG A 39 4.17 3.98 4.89
CA ARG A 39 3.28 4.05 6.06
C ARG A 39 1.85 4.31 5.59
N LEU A 40 0.92 3.50 6.05
CA LEU A 40 -0.52 3.60 5.81
C LEU A 40 -1.25 4.28 6.97
N ASP A 41 -0.58 4.47 8.11
CA ASP A 41 -1.16 5.13 9.27
C ASP A 41 -1.21 6.66 9.11
N ASP A 42 -2.43 7.15 9.29
CA ASP A 42 -3.02 8.36 8.72
C ASP A 42 -3.16 9.46 9.77
N ALA A 43 -2.32 9.48 10.81
CA ALA A 43 -2.36 10.59 11.77
C ALA A 43 -1.96 11.94 11.11
N ALA A 44 -1.22 11.88 10.00
CA ALA A 44 -0.77 13.04 9.23
C ALA A 44 -1.65 13.39 8.01
N THR A 45 -2.59 12.51 7.62
CA THR A 45 -3.51 12.82 6.53
C THR A 45 -4.78 13.40 7.13
N ASP A 46 -4.89 14.72 7.10
CA ASP A 46 -6.16 15.35 7.37
C ASP A 46 -7.15 14.90 6.29
N LYS A 47 -8.12 14.06 6.66
CA LYS A 47 -9.14 13.49 5.76
C LYS A 47 -9.83 14.59 4.94
N THR A 48 -10.01 15.76 5.56
CA THR A 48 -10.61 16.94 4.93
C THR A 48 -9.69 17.52 3.86
N ALA A 49 -8.40 17.67 4.13
CA ALA A 49 -7.39 18.12 3.18
C ALA A 49 -7.24 17.13 2.01
N LEU A 50 -7.28 15.82 2.28
CA LEU A 50 -7.27 14.79 1.25
C LEU A 50 -8.51 14.90 0.34
N ALA A 51 -9.71 14.95 0.93
CA ALA A 51 -10.96 15.08 0.18
C ALA A 51 -10.98 16.37 -0.67
N ASN A 52 -10.51 17.48 -0.11
CA ASN A 52 -10.39 18.75 -0.83
C ASN A 52 -9.41 18.68 -2.00
N THR A 53 -8.27 18.00 -1.82
CA THR A 53 -7.26 17.83 -2.86
C THR A 53 -7.81 16.97 -4.00
N LEU A 54 -8.48 15.87 -3.68
CA LEU A 54 -9.14 15.01 -4.66
C LEU A 54 -10.23 15.74 -5.44
N ARG A 55 -11.05 16.55 -4.75
CA ARG A 55 -12.09 17.37 -5.42
C ARG A 55 -11.47 18.34 -6.42
N LYS A 56 -10.43 19.07 -6.02
CA LYS A 56 -9.72 20.00 -6.93
C LYS A 56 -9.10 19.29 -8.12
N ALA A 57 -8.51 18.12 -7.91
CA ALA A 57 -7.94 17.30 -8.98
C ALA A 57 -9.03 16.82 -9.96
N ALA A 58 -10.18 16.38 -9.45
CA ALA A 58 -11.32 15.99 -10.27
C ALA A 58 -11.88 17.18 -11.07
N GLU A 59 -12.06 18.34 -10.43
CA GLU A 59 -12.51 19.57 -11.10
C GLU A 59 -11.57 19.99 -12.25
N TRP A 60 -10.26 19.86 -12.04
CA TRP A 60 -9.26 20.16 -13.06
C TRP A 60 -9.32 19.19 -14.24
N LEU A 61 -9.51 17.88 -13.98
CA LEU A 61 -9.64 16.87 -15.02
C LEU A 61 -10.90 17.11 -15.85
N THR A 62 -12.02 17.40 -15.20
CA THR A 62 -13.31 17.63 -15.88
C THR A 62 -13.29 18.90 -16.72
N LYS A 63 -12.60 19.97 -16.29
CA LYS A 63 -12.45 21.22 -17.05
C LYS A 63 -11.61 21.10 -18.32
N ARG A 64 -10.82 20.04 -18.48
CA ARG A 64 -9.99 19.79 -19.66
C ARG A 64 -10.60 18.83 -20.68
N GLN A 65 -11.69 18.19 -20.30
CA GLN A 65 -12.43 17.22 -21.12
C GLN A 65 -13.67 17.84 -21.77
N GLY A 66 -13.87 19.16 -21.65
CA GLY A 66 -14.97 19.93 -22.23
C GLY A 66 -14.46 21.01 -23.17
#